data_AF-A0A350NX15-F1
#
_entry.id   AF-A0A350NX15-F1
#
_cell.length_a   1.000
_cell.length_b   1.000
_cell.length_c   1.000
_cell.angle_alpha   90.00
_cell.angle_beta   90.00
_cell.angle_gamma   90.00
#
_symmetry.space_group_name_H-M   'P 1'
#
loop_
_entity.id
_entity.type
_entity.pdbx_description
1 polymer ?
#
loop_
_entity_poly.entity_id
_entity_poly.type
_entity_poly.pdbx_seq_one_letter_code
_entity_poly.pdbx_strand_id
1 'polypeptide(L)'
;MTWTACGDAPTSLTLEEANKIHGQLTRLSGELHDRMLAETAALEVEIESAMLAGDSSLALQLARIESRMNEWDVRFHDWSETVVEVPGIESDHDDHAGHDHGSHAGHDHDHSHHAAISLEGMSDDEILAIQEALLAELETLQALYEESMLAKQAIQQ
;
A
#
# COMPACT_ATOMS: atom_id res chain seq x y z
N MET A 1 -37.36 -2.34 38.36
CA MET A 1 -36.90 -2.56 36.97
C MET A 1 -35.69 -1.67 36.77
N THR A 2 -34.50 -2.21 37.01
CA THR A 2 -33.24 -1.50 36.79
C THR A 2 -32.92 -1.57 35.31
N TRP A 3 -32.99 -0.42 34.66
CA TRP A 3 -32.52 -0.20 33.30
C TRP A 3 -30.99 -0.28 33.36
N THR A 4 -30.42 -1.39 32.90
CA THR A 4 -28.99 -1.46 32.66
C THR A 4 -28.72 -0.60 31.44
N ALA A 5 -28.18 0.59 31.67
CA ALA A 5 -27.58 1.38 30.60
C ALA A 5 -26.52 0.51 29.93
N CYS A 6 -26.68 0.28 28.62
CA CYS A 6 -25.66 -0.32 27.78
C CYS A 6 -24.58 0.76 27.58
N GLY A 7 -23.80 1.01 28.62
CA GLY A 7 -22.71 1.98 28.63
C GLY A 7 -21.39 1.24 28.46
N ASP A 8 -20.65 1.64 27.43
CA ASP A 8 -19.22 1.41 27.21
C ASP A 8 -18.69 0.07 27.71
N ALA A 9 -18.74 -0.94 26.83
CA ALA A 9 -17.69 -1.95 26.93
C ALA A 9 -16.35 -1.21 26.81
N PRO A 10 -15.41 -1.36 27.76
CA PRO A 10 -14.09 -0.75 27.63
C PRO A 10 -13.49 -1.20 26.30
N THR A 11 -13.02 -0.25 25.49
CA THR A 11 -12.27 -0.55 24.27
C THR A 11 -11.14 -1.51 24.64
N SER A 12 -11.08 -2.61 23.92
CA SER A 12 -10.05 -3.63 24.12
C SER A 12 -8.69 -3.04 23.77
N LEU A 13 -7.70 -3.20 24.66
CA LEU A 13 -6.32 -2.75 24.39
C LEU A 13 -5.76 -3.42 23.12
N THR A 14 -6.12 -4.68 22.89
CA THR A 14 -5.77 -5.41 21.67
C THR A 14 -6.35 -4.75 20.42
N LEU A 15 -7.61 -4.30 20.49
CA LEU A 15 -8.27 -3.65 19.36
C LEU A 15 -7.70 -2.24 19.11
N GLU A 16 -7.33 -1.51 20.17
CA GLU A 16 -6.61 -0.23 20.07
C GLU A 16 -5.23 -0.42 19.40
N GLU A 17 -4.50 -1.49 19.76
CA GLU A 17 -3.23 -1.83 19.14
C GLU A 17 -3.40 -2.21 17.66
N ALA A 18 -4.40 -3.01 17.32
CA ALA A 18 -4.74 -3.35 15.94
C ALA A 18 -5.04 -2.08 15.11
N ASN A 19 -5.80 -1.15 15.66
CA ASN A 19 -6.11 0.12 14.99
C ASN A 19 -4.89 1.02 14.82
N LYS A 20 -3.98 1.04 15.79
CA LYS A 20 -2.71 1.76 15.66
C LYS A 20 -1.85 1.18 14.54
N ILE A 21 -1.76 -0.14 14.44
CA ILE A 21 -1.06 -0.81 13.35
C ILE A 21 -1.71 -0.47 12.02
N HIS A 22 -3.05 -0.52 11.93
CA HIS A 22 -3.79 -0.11 10.73
C HIS A 22 -3.47 1.33 10.31
N GLY A 23 -3.46 2.29 11.24
CA GLY A 23 -3.07 3.67 10.95
C GLY A 23 -1.63 3.80 10.45
N GLN A 24 -0.69 3.03 11.03
CA GLN A 24 0.69 2.97 10.54
C GLN A 24 0.77 2.36 9.12
N LEU A 25 0.03 1.29 8.88
CA LEU A 25 -0.07 0.58 7.61
C LEU A 25 -0.50 1.53 6.49
N THR A 26 -1.63 2.23 6.68
CA THR A 26 -2.22 3.15 5.70
C THR A 26 -1.29 4.31 5.38
N ARG A 27 -0.60 4.86 6.39
CA ARG A 27 0.39 5.92 6.17
C ARG A 27 1.59 5.42 5.36
N LEU A 28 2.18 4.29 5.78
CA LEU A 28 3.38 3.74 5.15
C LEU A 28 3.09 3.28 3.71
N SER A 29 1.92 2.71 3.46
CA SER A 29 1.53 2.27 2.12
C SER A 29 1.34 3.44 1.17
N GLY A 30 0.68 4.51 1.61
CA GLY A 30 0.57 5.76 0.84
C GLY A 30 1.93 6.36 0.51
N GLU A 31 2.81 6.49 1.51
CA GLU A 31 4.18 7.00 1.32
C GLU A 31 5.01 6.13 0.35
N LEU A 32 4.85 4.81 0.40
CA LEU A 32 5.53 3.88 -0.51
C LEU A 32 5.03 4.02 -1.95
N HIS A 33 3.70 4.06 -2.13
CA HIS A 33 3.09 4.18 -3.45
C HIS A 33 3.44 5.50 -4.14
N ASP A 34 3.35 6.63 -3.42
CA ASP A 34 3.75 7.94 -3.95
C ASP A 34 5.21 7.94 -4.42
N ARG A 35 6.09 7.28 -3.66
CA ARG A 35 7.50 7.16 -4.03
C ARG A 35 7.71 6.27 -5.26
N MET A 36 6.99 5.16 -5.36
CA MET A 36 7.04 4.26 -6.52
C MET A 36 6.59 4.97 -7.80
N LEU A 37 5.52 5.77 -7.74
CA LEU A 37 5.06 6.58 -8.87
C LEU A 37 6.10 7.62 -9.28
N ALA A 38 6.67 8.34 -8.31
CA ALA A 38 7.70 9.35 -8.59
C ALA A 38 8.96 8.74 -9.23
N GLU A 39 9.44 7.60 -8.75
CA GLU A 39 10.62 6.93 -9.30
C GLU A 39 10.37 6.29 -10.67
N THR A 40 9.17 5.76 -10.91
CA THR A 40 8.81 5.23 -12.24
C THR A 40 8.82 6.35 -13.27
N ALA A 41 8.21 7.49 -12.97
CA ALA A 41 8.26 8.67 -13.85
C ALA A 41 9.70 9.17 -14.07
N ALA A 42 10.55 9.13 -13.04
CA ALA A 42 11.96 9.50 -13.18
C ALA A 42 12.73 8.51 -14.09
N LEU A 43 12.47 7.20 -13.96
CA LEU A 43 13.09 6.17 -14.80
C LEU A 43 12.75 6.36 -16.28
N GLU A 44 11.49 6.67 -16.61
CA GLU A 44 11.07 6.98 -17.99
C GLU A 44 11.93 8.10 -18.59
N VAL A 45 12.10 9.21 -17.86
CA VAL A 45 12.92 10.35 -18.29
C VAL A 45 14.40 9.98 -18.43
N GLU A 46 14.94 9.17 -17.52
CA GLU A 46 16.32 8.72 -17.56
C GLU A 46 16.59 7.78 -18.75
N ILE A 47 15.65 6.87 -19.06
CA ILE A 47 15.70 5.99 -20.23
C ILE A 47 15.70 6.80 -21.52
N GLU A 48 14.78 7.75 -21.66
CA GLU A 48 14.72 8.65 -22.82
C GLU A 48 16.01 9.44 -22.99
N SER A 49 16.56 9.96 -21.89
CA SER A 49 17.81 10.70 -21.88
C SER A 49 19.00 9.83 -22.34
N ALA A 50 19.09 8.59 -21.85
CA ALA A 50 20.12 7.64 -22.28
C ALA A 50 19.99 7.31 -23.78
N MET A 51 18.76 7.13 -24.29
CA MET A 51 18.51 6.91 -25.71
C MET A 51 18.93 8.10 -26.56
N LEU A 52 18.60 9.33 -26.14
CA LEU A 52 19.01 10.56 -26.84
C LEU A 52 20.53 10.77 -26.85
N ALA A 53 21.21 10.34 -25.78
CA ALA A 53 22.67 10.33 -25.71
C ALA A 53 23.34 9.22 -26.55
N GLY A 54 22.55 8.29 -27.11
CA GLY A 54 23.05 7.14 -27.86
C GLY A 54 23.58 6.00 -26.98
N ASP A 55 23.35 6.06 -25.66
CA ASP A 55 23.75 5.02 -24.72
C ASP A 55 22.65 3.95 -24.59
N SER A 56 22.55 3.11 -25.62
CA SER A 56 21.57 2.02 -25.64
C SER A 56 21.82 0.98 -24.53
N SER A 57 23.05 0.86 -24.02
CA SER A 57 23.36 -0.08 -22.94
C SER A 57 22.79 0.41 -21.62
N LEU A 58 22.94 1.70 -21.32
CA LEU A 58 22.34 2.31 -20.14
C LEU A 58 20.80 2.29 -20.23
N ALA A 59 20.23 2.67 -21.38
CA ALA A 59 18.79 2.64 -21.60
C ALA A 59 18.18 1.25 -21.34
N LEU A 60 18.81 0.17 -21.81
CA LEU A 60 18.36 -1.20 -21.57
C LEU A 60 18.46 -1.62 -20.10
N GLN A 61 19.50 -1.17 -19.39
CA GLN A 61 19.66 -1.47 -17.97
C GLN A 61 18.60 -0.75 -17.13
N LEU A 62 18.31 0.52 -17.43
CA LEU A 62 17.26 1.29 -16.78
C LEU A 62 15.86 0.74 -17.08
N ALA A 63 15.57 0.36 -18.34
CA ALA A 63 14.29 -0.27 -18.71
C ALA A 63 14.04 -1.60 -17.97
N ARG A 64 15.09 -2.36 -17.63
CA ARG A 64 14.96 -3.55 -16.78
C ARG A 64 14.57 -3.19 -15.35
N ILE A 65 15.06 -2.06 -14.81
CA ILE A 65 14.67 -1.58 -13.49
C ILE A 65 13.22 -1.08 -13.52
N GLU A 66 12.83 -0.30 -14.52
CA GLU A 66 11.45 0.15 -14.74
C GLU A 66 10.47 -1.02 -14.83
N SER A 67 10.79 -2.06 -15.60
CA SER A 67 9.96 -3.27 -15.67
C SER A 67 9.79 -3.96 -14.31
N ARG A 68 10.81 -3.92 -13.44
CA ARG A 68 10.68 -4.42 -12.06
C ARG A 68 9.80 -3.52 -11.21
N MET A 69 9.88 -2.19 -11.38
CA MET A 69 9.01 -1.24 -10.67
C MET A 69 7.54 -1.48 -10.99
N ASN A 70 7.20 -1.67 -12.26
CA ASN A 70 5.84 -1.99 -12.67
C ASN A 70 5.35 -3.33 -12.11
N GLU A 71 6.24 -4.32 -11.96
CA GLU A 71 5.89 -5.60 -11.33
C GLU A 71 5.60 -5.43 -9.82
N TRP A 72 6.34 -4.53 -9.15
CA TRP A 72 6.07 -4.19 -7.75
C TRP A 72 4.78 -3.39 -7.59
N ASP A 73 4.48 -2.50 -8.51
CA ASP A 73 3.25 -1.70 -8.51
C ASP A 73 2.01 -2.60 -8.54
N VAL A 74 2.00 -3.58 -9.44
CA VAL A 74 0.94 -4.61 -9.48
C VAL A 74 0.83 -5.36 -8.16
N ARG A 75 1.95 -5.82 -7.58
CA ARG A 75 1.94 -6.52 -6.28
C ARG A 75 1.47 -5.65 -5.13
N PHE A 76 1.81 -4.37 -5.16
CA PHE A 76 1.36 -3.40 -4.17
C PHE A 76 -0.15 -3.23 -4.28
N HIS A 77 -0.69 -3.10 -5.49
CA HIS A 77 -2.14 -3.05 -5.72
C HIS A 77 -2.85 -4.31 -5.25
N ASP A 78 -2.35 -5.50 -5.62
CA ASP A 78 -2.89 -6.80 -5.16
C ASP A 78 -2.90 -6.89 -3.62
N TRP A 79 -1.82 -6.46 -2.97
CA TRP A 79 -1.74 -6.41 -1.51
C TRP A 79 -2.70 -5.36 -0.92
N SER A 80 -2.81 -4.18 -1.52
CA SER A 80 -3.67 -3.09 -1.03
C SER A 80 -5.15 -3.49 -1.01
N GLU A 81 -5.57 -4.35 -1.95
CA GLU A 81 -6.93 -4.92 -1.99
C GLU A 81 -7.20 -5.88 -0.81
N THR A 82 -6.17 -6.38 -0.13
CA THR A 82 -6.31 -7.23 1.07
C THR A 82 -6.43 -6.43 2.37
N VAL A 83 -6.11 -5.14 2.34
CA VAL A 83 -6.15 -4.28 3.52
C VAL A 83 -7.60 -4.04 3.93
N VAL A 84 -7.90 -4.32 5.20
CA VAL A 84 -9.25 -4.24 5.77
C VAL A 84 -9.26 -3.37 7.02
N GLU A 85 -10.27 -2.53 7.15
CA GLU A 85 -10.46 -1.62 8.29
C GLU A 85 -10.78 -2.39 9.58
N VAL A 86 -10.27 -1.88 10.70
CA VAL A 86 -10.52 -2.46 12.04
C VAL A 86 -11.94 -2.11 12.50
N PRO A 87 -12.81 -3.10 12.83
CA PRO A 87 -14.19 -2.81 13.24
C PRO A 87 -14.29 -2.09 14.60
N GLY A 88 -15.29 -1.24 14.75
CA GLY A 88 -15.76 -0.77 16.06
C GLY A 88 -14.92 0.32 16.73
N ILE A 89 -13.82 0.77 16.11
CA ILE A 89 -13.12 1.99 16.47
C ILE A 89 -13.38 3.00 15.36
N GLU A 90 -13.92 4.18 15.71
CA GLU A 90 -13.89 5.31 14.78
C GLU A 90 -12.42 5.62 14.51
N SER A 91 -11.92 5.19 13.35
CA SER A 91 -10.62 5.62 12.89
C SER A 91 -10.64 7.15 12.85
N ASP A 92 -9.73 7.76 13.60
CA ASP A 92 -9.42 9.19 13.54
C ASP A 92 -8.69 9.43 12.21
N HIS A 93 -9.38 9.18 11.10
CA HIS A 93 -8.97 9.63 9.78
C HIS A 93 -9.20 11.14 9.79
N ASP A 94 -8.25 11.87 10.36
CA ASP A 94 -8.10 13.31 10.13
C ASP A 94 -8.27 13.54 8.62
N ASP A 95 -9.21 14.41 8.28
CA ASP A 95 -9.84 14.56 6.97
C ASP A 95 -8.82 14.64 5.82
N HIS A 96 -8.35 13.49 5.32
CA HIS A 96 -7.85 13.40 3.96
C HIS A 96 -9.07 13.43 3.05
N ALA A 97 -9.50 14.66 2.80
CA ALA A 97 -10.38 15.08 1.73
C ALA A 97 -10.20 14.13 0.53
N GLY A 98 -11.32 13.50 0.16
CA GLY A 98 -11.34 12.30 -0.66
C GLY A 98 -10.37 12.29 -1.83
N HIS A 99 -9.78 11.12 -2.03
CA HIS A 99 -9.62 10.64 -3.38
C HIS A 99 -11.02 10.38 -3.96
N ASP A 100 -11.63 11.47 -4.43
CA ASP A 100 -12.55 11.41 -5.55
C ASP A 100 -11.86 10.55 -6.61
N HIS A 101 -12.41 9.37 -6.90
CA HIS A 101 -12.09 8.61 -8.09
C HIS A 101 -12.55 9.45 -9.28
N GLY A 102 -11.74 10.47 -9.59
CA GLY A 102 -11.94 11.38 -10.70
C GLY A 102 -12.14 10.53 -11.94
N SER A 103 -13.32 10.69 -12.53
CA SER A 103 -13.74 10.03 -13.76
C SER A 103 -12.63 10.13 -14.82
N HIS A 104 -11.84 9.06 -14.97
CA HIS A 104 -11.08 8.83 -16.18
C HIS A 104 -11.87 7.86 -17.05
N ALA A 105 -12.44 8.41 -18.12
CA ALA A 105 -13.08 7.62 -19.15
C ALA A 105 -12.02 6.72 -19.82
N GLY A 106 -12.03 5.43 -19.53
CA GLY A 106 -11.25 4.46 -20.29
C GLY A 106 -10.92 3.18 -19.53
N HIS A 107 -11.51 2.08 -19.98
CA HIS A 107 -11.26 0.68 -19.63
C HIS A 107 -11.90 0.19 -18.32
N ASP A 108 -13.10 -0.36 -18.50
CA ASP A 108 -13.82 -1.21 -17.56
C ASP A 108 -13.00 -2.51 -17.36
N HIS A 109 -12.03 -2.46 -16.45
CA HIS A 109 -11.52 -3.68 -15.84
C HIS A 109 -12.53 -4.05 -14.77
N ASP A 110 -13.29 -5.10 -15.04
CA ASP A 110 -14.13 -5.82 -14.07
C ASP A 110 -13.25 -6.20 -12.87
N HIS A 111 -13.13 -5.31 -11.90
CA HIS A 111 -12.62 -5.61 -10.58
C HIS A 111 -13.64 -6.53 -9.93
N SER A 112 -13.57 -7.82 -10.28
CA SER A 112 -14.23 -8.85 -9.51
C SER A 112 -13.75 -8.66 -8.08
N HIS A 113 -14.59 -8.06 -7.24
CA HIS A 113 -14.33 -7.88 -5.82
C HIS A 113 -13.96 -9.26 -5.26
N HIS A 114 -12.66 -9.52 -5.13
CA HIS A 114 -12.18 -10.60 -4.29
C HIS A 114 -12.89 -10.37 -2.96
N ALA A 115 -13.66 -11.36 -2.51
CA ALA A 115 -14.53 -11.22 -1.36
C ALA A 115 -13.72 -10.65 -0.19
N ALA A 116 -13.91 -9.36 0.08
CA ALA A 116 -13.16 -8.66 1.11
C ALA A 116 -13.36 -9.41 2.42
N ILE A 117 -12.26 -9.75 3.09
CA ILE A 117 -12.33 -10.46 4.36
C ILE A 117 -13.04 -9.53 5.33
N SER A 118 -14.23 -9.91 5.79
CA SER A 118 -14.90 -9.16 6.85
C SER A 118 -14.26 -9.52 8.18
N LEU A 119 -13.81 -8.51 8.92
CA LEU A 119 -13.33 -8.66 10.29
C LEU A 119 -14.48 -8.73 11.32
N GLU A 120 -15.73 -8.58 10.88
CA GLU A 120 -16.89 -8.63 11.78
C GLU A 120 -17.05 -10.01 12.42
N GLY A 121 -17.16 -10.03 13.75
CA GLY A 121 -17.33 -11.26 14.52
C GLY A 121 -16.05 -12.06 14.76
N MET A 122 -14.89 -11.57 14.31
CA MET A 122 -13.57 -12.08 14.70
C MET A 122 -13.21 -11.62 16.12
N SER A 123 -12.35 -12.36 16.81
CA SER A 123 -11.82 -11.92 18.10
C SER A 123 -10.77 -10.81 17.93
N ASP A 124 -10.61 -9.97 18.95
CA ASP A 124 -9.62 -8.88 18.92
C ASP A 124 -8.19 -9.39 18.65
N ASP A 125 -7.83 -10.55 19.19
CA ASP A 125 -6.50 -11.16 18.98
C ASP A 125 -6.32 -11.63 17.51
N GLU A 126 -7.38 -12.15 16.87
CA GLU A 126 -7.35 -12.50 15.46
C GLU A 126 -7.26 -11.26 14.57
N ILE A 127 -7.98 -10.19 14.93
CA ILE A 127 -7.91 -8.90 14.24
C ILE A 127 -6.50 -8.31 14.34
N LEU A 128 -5.89 -8.33 15.53
CA LEU A 128 -4.51 -7.87 15.72
C LEU A 128 -3.53 -8.67 14.85
N ALA A 129 -3.61 -9.99 14.87
CA ALA A 129 -2.72 -10.86 14.08
C ALA A 129 -2.84 -10.58 12.56
N ILE A 130 -4.03 -10.24 12.07
CA ILE A 130 -4.23 -9.84 10.66
C ILE A 130 -3.53 -8.52 10.37
N GLN A 131 -3.69 -7.50 11.22
CA GLN A 131 -3.05 -6.19 11.02
C GLN A 131 -1.51 -6.31 11.09
N GLU A 132 -0.97 -7.14 11.98
CA GLU A 132 0.47 -7.44 12.05
C GLU A 132 0.98 -8.14 10.79
N ALA A 133 0.23 -9.12 10.27
CA ALA A 133 0.59 -9.81 9.04
C ALA A 133 0.61 -8.86 7.82
N LEU A 134 -0.41 -8.00 7.70
CA LEU A 134 -0.48 -6.99 6.65
C LEU A 134 0.71 -6.02 6.71
N LEU A 135 1.12 -5.61 7.92
CA LEU A 135 2.29 -4.75 8.10
C LEU A 135 3.58 -5.45 7.67
N ALA A 136 3.77 -6.73 8.04
CA ALA A 136 4.95 -7.49 7.63
C ALA A 136 5.02 -7.72 6.10
N GLU A 137 3.88 -7.88 5.44
CA GLU A 137 3.79 -7.94 3.98
C GLU A 137 4.18 -6.61 3.33
N LEU A 138 3.70 -5.48 3.86
CA LEU A 138 4.11 -4.14 3.40
C LEU A 138 5.62 -3.90 3.57
N GLU A 139 6.19 -4.29 4.71
CA GLU A 139 7.63 -4.19 4.97
C GLU A 139 8.44 -5.03 3.97
N THR A 140 7.92 -6.19 3.57
CA THR A 140 8.53 -7.03 2.53
C THR A 140 8.50 -6.35 1.15
N LEU A 141 7.36 -5.77 0.77
CA LEU A 141 7.23 -4.99 -0.46
C LEU A 141 8.19 -3.79 -0.47
N GLN A 142 8.28 -3.08 0.64
CA GLN A 142 9.20 -1.96 0.81
C GLN A 142 10.66 -2.40 0.63
N ALA A 143 11.07 -3.53 1.23
CA ALA A 143 12.43 -4.04 1.07
C ALA A 143 12.79 -4.36 -0.39
N LEU A 144 11.87 -4.99 -1.12
CA LEU A 144 12.04 -5.34 -2.54
C LEU A 144 12.13 -4.10 -3.45
N TYR A 145 11.35 -3.07 -3.12
CA TYR A 145 11.46 -1.76 -3.75
C TYR A 145 12.84 -1.14 -3.52
N GLU A 146 13.31 -1.08 -2.26
CA GLU A 146 14.62 -0.50 -1.91
C GLU A 146 15.79 -1.27 -2.56
N GLU A 147 15.72 -2.59 -2.65
CA GLU A 147 16.72 -3.39 -3.40
C GLU A 147 16.81 -2.99 -4.87
N SER A 148 15.68 -2.65 -5.48
CA SER A 148 15.63 -2.22 -6.87
C SER A 148 16.18 -0.80 -7.04
N MET A 149 15.97 0.07 -6.05
CA MET A 149 16.58 1.41 -6.00
C MET A 149 18.09 1.35 -5.84
N LEU A 150 18.61 0.43 -5.02
CA LEU A 150 20.05 0.18 -4.92
C LEU A 150 20.63 -0.34 -6.24
N ALA A 151 19.91 -1.21 -6.95
CA ALA A 151 20.33 -1.68 -8.27
C ALA A 151 20.37 -0.53 -9.30
N LYS A 152 19.39 0.38 -9.28
CA LYS A 152 19.38 1.61 -10.10
C LYS A 152 20.63 2.43 -9.84
N GLN A 153 20.92 2.73 -8.57
CA GLN A 153 22.09 3.53 -8.17
C GLN A 153 23.42 2.89 -8.60
N ALA A 154 23.52 1.56 -8.58
CA ALA A 154 24.73 0.85 -9.00
C ALA A 154 24.98 0.90 -10.51
N ILE A 155 23.93 1.00 -11.33
CA ILE A 155 24.03 1.13 -12.79
C ILE A 155 24.53 2.53 -13.20
N GLN A 156 24.32 3.54 -12.35
CA GLN A 156 24.63 4.94 -12.63
C GLN A 156 26.00 5.40 -12.12
N GLN A 157 26.79 4.50 -11.52
CA GLN A 157 28.17 4.75 -11.06
C GLN A 157 29.19 4.37 -12.15
#